data_AF-A0A950JFQ8-F1
#
_entry.id   AF-A0A950JFQ8-F1
#
_cell.length_a   1.000
_cell.length_b   1.000
_cell.length_c   1.000
_cell.angle_alpha   90.00
_cell.angle_beta   90.00
_cell.angle_gamma   90.00
#
_symmetry.space_group_name_H-M   'P 1'
#
loop_
_entity.id
_entity.type
_entity.pdbx_description
1 polymer ?
#
loop_
_entity_poly.entity_id
_entity_poly.type
_entity_poly.pdbx_seq_one_letter_code
_entity_poly.pdbx_strand_id
1 'polypeptide(L)'
;MKQSFSVLAILFLAFSLVACASRPESGFLSAVAYSPPGAVDHTLLVATTRERDARPGTLFNGDRASAIDYAELTVSVPPNHKQNQIEWASAPPGDPNVNFVVRDEKYLDGDRAFLQALNAQLALRPPGSRNVFLFVHGFNTMFAEAVYRGAQLAHDSQAPGVPVLFTWASRGQATAYVYDLNSATAARDALEHTLRLLLRSNAEKVNVLAHSMGNWVTVEAFRQIRLSGDLPPASKIGTILLAAPDIDIDVFKSQLRRFGKPQKPFYVVLSQDDRALFLSRTIAGGVT
;
A
#
# COMPACT_ATOMS: atom_id res chain seq x y z
N MET A 1 25.96 -40.69 -36.42
CA MET A 1 25.73 -39.23 -36.57
C MET A 1 24.24 -38.94 -36.52
N LYS A 2 23.69 -38.54 -35.36
CA LYS A 2 22.35 -37.92 -35.16
C LYS A 2 22.07 -37.80 -33.64
N GLN A 3 22.90 -37.06 -32.91
CA GLN A 3 22.67 -36.71 -31.49
C GLN A 3 23.18 -35.29 -31.18
N SER A 4 22.89 -34.32 -32.05
CA SER A 4 23.37 -32.94 -31.87
C SER A 4 22.29 -31.87 -32.01
N PHE A 5 21.02 -32.24 -32.23
CA PHE A 5 19.93 -31.27 -32.45
C PHE A 5 19.06 -30.97 -31.21
N SER A 6 19.11 -31.78 -30.15
CA SER A 6 18.24 -31.57 -28.96
C SER A 6 18.81 -30.62 -27.91
N VAL A 7 20.13 -30.39 -27.85
CA VAL A 7 20.72 -29.53 -26.80
C VAL A 7 20.60 -28.04 -27.16
N LEU A 8 20.67 -27.68 -28.45
CA LEU A 8 20.55 -26.28 -28.88
C LEU A 8 19.12 -25.72 -28.69
N ALA A 9 18.10 -26.55 -28.83
CA ALA A 9 16.70 -26.14 -28.66
C ALA A 9 16.33 -25.86 -27.19
N ILE A 10 16.95 -26.56 -26.25
CA ILE A 10 16.74 -26.35 -24.80
C ILE A 10 17.46 -25.07 -24.34
N LEU A 11 18.62 -24.74 -24.91
CA LEU A 11 19.32 -23.48 -24.64
C LEU A 11 18.59 -22.25 -25.21
N PHE A 12 17.89 -22.37 -26.34
CA PHE A 12 17.10 -21.26 -26.89
C PHE A 12 15.77 -21.00 -26.15
N LEU A 13 15.17 -22.03 -25.55
CA LEU A 13 13.96 -21.89 -24.73
C LEU A 13 14.24 -21.35 -23.32
N ALA A 14 15.47 -21.51 -22.82
CA ALA A 14 15.88 -20.98 -21.51
C ALA A 14 16.21 -19.47 -21.53
N PHE A 15 16.52 -18.89 -22.69
CA PHE A 15 16.84 -17.46 -22.83
C PHE A 15 15.63 -16.57 -23.17
N SER A 16 14.45 -17.15 -23.43
CA SER A 16 13.25 -16.42 -23.87
C SER A 16 12.25 -16.11 -22.75
N LEU A 17 12.57 -16.40 -21.48
CA LEU A 17 11.72 -16.11 -20.31
C LEU A 17 12.27 -15.04 -19.37
N VAL A 18 13.28 -14.27 -19.79
CA VAL A 18 13.71 -13.06 -19.07
C VAL A 18 13.11 -11.83 -19.76
N ALA A 19 11.78 -11.80 -19.87
CA ALA A 19 11.10 -10.53 -19.94
C ALA A 19 11.17 -9.94 -18.54
N CYS A 20 12.28 -9.27 -18.22
CA CYS A 20 12.35 -8.37 -17.08
C CYS A 20 11.34 -7.25 -17.33
N ALA A 21 10.08 -7.45 -16.94
CA ALA A 21 9.21 -6.33 -16.66
C ALA A 21 9.88 -5.56 -15.52
N SER A 22 10.59 -4.48 -15.87
CA SER A 22 11.22 -3.60 -14.88
C SER A 22 10.13 -3.06 -13.98
N ARG A 23 10.23 -3.34 -12.68
CA ARG A 23 9.33 -2.77 -11.68
C ARG A 23 9.59 -1.27 -11.56
N PRO A 24 8.59 -0.47 -11.18
CA PRO A 24 8.69 0.98 -11.19
C PRO A 24 9.54 1.47 -10.00
N GLU A 25 10.87 1.52 -10.18
CA GLU A 25 11.79 1.91 -9.11
C GLU A 25 12.13 3.41 -9.16
N SER A 26 12.68 3.91 -10.27
CA SER A 26 13.15 5.30 -10.38
C SER A 26 12.63 6.03 -11.61
N GLY A 27 12.36 7.32 -11.45
CA GLY A 27 11.74 8.18 -12.44
C GLY A 27 10.23 8.02 -12.60
N PHE A 28 9.65 6.92 -12.11
CA PHE A 28 8.23 6.58 -12.31
C PHE A 28 7.26 7.47 -11.55
N LEU A 29 7.71 8.22 -10.55
CA LEU A 29 6.88 9.21 -9.86
C LEU A 29 7.17 10.64 -10.32
N SER A 30 8.06 10.85 -11.30
CA SER A 30 8.33 12.21 -11.78
C SER A 30 7.05 12.84 -12.32
N ALA A 31 6.73 14.03 -11.82
CA ALA A 31 5.50 14.72 -12.18
C ALA A 31 5.42 15.01 -13.69
N VAL A 32 4.34 14.54 -14.31
CA VAL A 32 3.93 14.87 -15.68
C VAL A 32 2.98 16.05 -15.60
N ALA A 33 3.18 17.12 -16.38
CA ALA A 33 2.38 18.35 -16.31
C ALA A 33 1.11 18.37 -17.21
N TYR A 34 1.01 17.46 -18.18
CA TYR A 34 -0.18 17.28 -19.05
C TYR A 34 -1.23 16.28 -18.51
N SER A 35 -2.51 16.67 -18.47
CA SER A 35 -3.65 15.80 -18.13
C SER A 35 -4.56 15.66 -19.36
N PRO A 36 -4.69 14.44 -19.93
CA PRO A 36 -5.50 14.23 -21.12
C PRO A 36 -7.00 14.27 -20.82
N PRO A 37 -7.84 14.64 -21.80
CA PRO A 37 -9.29 14.57 -21.66
C PRO A 37 -9.75 13.17 -21.24
N GLY A 38 -10.57 13.10 -20.19
CA GLY A 38 -11.08 11.84 -19.64
C GLY A 38 -10.18 11.17 -18.59
N ALA A 39 -8.98 11.71 -18.31
CA ALA A 39 -8.18 11.26 -17.18
C ALA A 39 -8.80 11.74 -15.86
N VAL A 40 -8.58 10.98 -14.79
CA VAL A 40 -9.10 11.29 -13.46
C VAL A 40 -7.97 11.32 -12.45
N ASP A 41 -7.81 12.47 -11.79
CA ASP A 41 -6.78 12.69 -10.79
C ASP A 41 -7.27 12.31 -9.38
N HIS A 42 -6.42 11.61 -8.64
CA HIS A 42 -6.61 11.26 -7.23
C HIS A 42 -5.45 11.80 -6.41
N THR A 43 -5.73 12.65 -5.42
CA THR A 43 -4.73 13.11 -4.45
C THR A 43 -4.67 12.17 -3.26
N LEU A 44 -3.53 11.52 -3.06
CA LEU A 44 -3.23 10.62 -1.96
C LEU A 44 -2.32 11.30 -0.95
N LEU A 45 -2.62 11.09 0.33
CA LEU A 45 -1.71 11.43 1.42
C LEU A 45 -0.99 10.18 1.88
N VAL A 46 0.33 10.26 1.97
CA VAL A 46 1.20 9.15 2.31
C VAL A 46 1.78 9.37 3.70
N ALA A 47 1.72 8.33 4.53
CA ALA A 47 2.51 8.20 5.75
C ALA A 47 3.45 7.00 5.57
N THR A 48 4.75 7.17 5.83
CA THR A 48 5.74 6.13 5.51
C THR A 48 6.83 5.98 6.55
N THR A 49 7.33 4.75 6.69
CA THR A 49 8.56 4.42 7.43
C THR A 49 9.75 4.14 6.50
N ARG A 50 9.61 4.45 5.22
CA ARG A 50 10.67 4.32 4.22
C ARG A 50 11.62 5.51 4.29
N GLU A 51 12.90 5.26 4.05
CA GLU A 51 13.89 6.33 3.89
C GLU A 51 13.64 7.11 2.58
N ARG A 52 13.88 8.42 2.61
CA ARG A 52 13.81 9.26 1.39
C ARG A 52 14.88 8.81 0.40
N ASP A 53 14.54 8.85 -0.88
CA ASP A 53 15.46 8.56 -1.98
C ASP A 53 15.75 9.84 -2.76
N ALA A 54 17.02 10.15 -2.97
CA ALA A 54 17.45 11.33 -3.71
C ALA A 54 17.30 11.17 -5.24
N ARG A 55 17.07 9.95 -5.74
CA ARG A 55 16.86 9.72 -7.17
C ARG A 55 15.55 10.38 -7.64
N PRO A 56 15.56 11.10 -8.77
CA PRO A 56 14.36 11.78 -9.29
C PRO A 56 13.19 10.81 -9.48
N GLY A 57 11.99 11.23 -9.09
CA GLY A 57 10.77 10.45 -9.25
C GLY A 57 10.78 9.10 -8.54
N THR A 58 11.51 8.98 -7.42
CA THR A 58 11.51 7.78 -6.54
C THR A 58 10.88 8.06 -5.17
N LEU A 59 11.16 9.23 -4.58
CA LEU A 59 10.69 9.74 -3.28
C LEU A 59 11.17 8.97 -2.06
N PHE A 60 10.84 7.68 -2.00
CA PHE A 60 11.16 6.80 -0.88
C PHE A 60 11.60 5.43 -1.38
N ASN A 61 12.59 4.85 -0.70
CA ASN A 61 13.20 3.58 -1.10
C ASN A 61 12.66 2.37 -0.28
N GLY A 62 13.36 1.24 -0.34
CA GLY A 62 13.04 0.02 0.42
C GLY A 62 13.69 -0.06 1.80
N ASP A 63 14.47 0.94 2.19
CA ASP A 63 15.19 0.99 3.45
C ASP A 63 14.37 1.71 4.53
N ARG A 64 14.71 1.44 5.81
CA ARG A 64 13.95 1.95 6.97
C ARG A 64 14.44 3.35 7.32
N ALA A 65 13.51 4.28 7.47
CA ALA A 65 13.78 5.55 8.12
C ALA A 65 13.82 5.40 9.65
N SER A 66 14.48 6.33 10.33
CA SER A 66 14.49 6.42 11.80
C SER A 66 13.20 7.00 12.38
N ALA A 67 12.38 7.66 11.57
CA ALA A 67 11.12 8.29 11.94
C ALA A 67 10.10 8.16 10.82
N ILE A 68 8.83 8.39 11.13
CA ILE A 68 7.78 8.47 10.12
C ILE A 68 7.96 9.74 9.27
N ASP A 69 7.65 9.63 7.99
CA ASP A 69 7.72 10.72 7.02
C ASP A 69 6.43 10.77 6.19
N TYR A 70 6.22 11.87 5.49
CA TYR A 70 4.95 12.15 4.82
C TYR A 70 5.14 12.75 3.43
N ALA A 71 4.19 12.44 2.55
CA ALA A 71 4.10 13.05 1.23
C ALA A 71 2.65 13.20 0.78
N GLU A 72 2.44 14.08 -0.19
CA GLU A 72 1.21 14.20 -0.96
C GLU A 72 1.56 13.93 -2.42
N LEU A 73 0.81 13.06 -3.07
CA LEU A 73 0.95 12.78 -4.49
C LEU A 73 -0.41 12.87 -5.17
N THR A 74 -0.46 13.49 -6.33
CA THR A 74 -1.63 13.42 -7.21
C THR A 74 -1.33 12.46 -8.36
N VAL A 75 -2.10 11.38 -8.46
CA VAL A 75 -1.95 10.35 -9.48
C VAL A 75 -3.08 10.48 -10.50
N SER A 76 -2.72 10.51 -11.78
CA SER A 76 -3.68 10.47 -12.89
C SER A 76 -3.97 9.04 -13.30
N VAL A 77 -5.24 8.69 -13.39
CA VAL A 77 -5.74 7.45 -13.98
C VAL A 77 -6.07 7.73 -15.45
N PRO A 78 -5.52 6.95 -16.41
CA PRO A 78 -5.64 7.27 -17.83
C PRO A 78 -7.07 6.99 -18.36
N PRO A 79 -7.49 7.63 -19.46
CA PRO A 79 -8.83 7.45 -20.03
C PRO A 79 -9.14 6.00 -20.49
N ASN A 80 -8.11 5.22 -20.79
CA ASN A 80 -8.21 3.83 -21.24
C ASN A 80 -8.25 2.80 -20.09
N HIS A 81 -8.37 3.27 -18.84
CA HIS A 81 -8.27 2.43 -17.65
C HIS A 81 -9.29 1.29 -17.63
N LYS A 82 -8.83 0.11 -17.20
CA LYS A 82 -9.66 -1.07 -16.97
C LYS A 82 -9.68 -1.43 -15.49
N GLN A 83 -10.88 -1.70 -14.98
CA GLN A 83 -11.09 -2.07 -13.60
C GLN A 83 -10.17 -3.22 -13.15
N ASN A 84 -9.60 -3.08 -11.95
CA ASN A 84 -8.65 -3.99 -11.30
C ASN A 84 -7.29 -4.11 -12.00
N GLN A 85 -6.96 -3.23 -12.95
CA GLN A 85 -5.67 -3.20 -13.62
C GLN A 85 -4.90 -1.93 -13.23
N ILE A 86 -3.58 -1.99 -13.35
CA ILE A 86 -2.77 -0.77 -13.38
C ILE A 86 -2.10 -0.78 -14.73
N GLU A 87 -2.37 0.23 -15.54
CA GLU A 87 -1.69 0.44 -16.80
C GLU A 87 -0.28 0.97 -16.53
N TRP A 88 0.65 0.04 -16.29
CA TRP A 88 2.05 0.35 -16.01
C TRP A 88 2.76 0.94 -17.21
N ALA A 89 3.54 1.99 -16.99
CA ALA A 89 4.50 2.48 -17.96
C ALA A 89 5.67 1.49 -18.11
N SER A 90 6.14 1.30 -19.35
CA SER A 90 7.37 0.53 -19.62
C SER A 90 8.64 1.33 -19.38
N ALA A 91 8.54 2.66 -19.32
CA ALA A 91 9.63 3.59 -19.03
C ALA A 91 9.11 4.82 -18.29
N PRO A 92 9.92 5.43 -17.40
CA PRO A 92 9.54 6.66 -16.70
C PRO A 92 9.52 7.88 -17.64
N PRO A 93 8.69 8.91 -17.36
CA PRO A 93 7.68 8.97 -16.30
C PRO A 93 6.34 8.32 -16.69
N GLY A 94 6.21 7.89 -17.95
CA GLY A 94 4.99 7.27 -18.50
C GLY A 94 4.13 8.17 -19.39
N ASP A 95 3.25 7.50 -20.12
CA ASP A 95 2.14 7.99 -20.96
C ASP A 95 0.84 8.41 -20.24
N PRO A 96 0.51 9.66 -19.82
CA PRO A 96 -0.78 9.91 -19.15
C PRO A 96 -2.03 9.54 -19.98
N ASN A 97 -1.92 9.40 -21.31
CA ASN A 97 -3.03 8.94 -22.15
C ASN A 97 -3.32 7.44 -21.98
N VAL A 98 -2.34 6.67 -21.51
CA VAL A 98 -2.40 5.19 -21.51
C VAL A 98 -1.88 4.52 -20.26
N ASN A 99 -1.24 5.26 -19.36
CA ASN A 99 -0.59 4.79 -18.14
C ASN A 99 -1.04 5.60 -16.93
N PHE A 100 -0.96 4.97 -15.76
CA PHE A 100 -0.95 5.70 -14.50
C PHE A 100 0.32 6.55 -14.43
N VAL A 101 0.19 7.83 -14.10
CA VAL A 101 1.32 8.74 -13.89
C VAL A 101 1.11 9.64 -12.68
N VAL A 102 2.19 10.15 -12.10
CA VAL A 102 2.12 11.22 -11.10
C VAL A 102 2.00 12.57 -11.81
N ARG A 103 1.08 13.42 -11.32
CA ARG A 103 0.80 14.79 -11.80
C ARG A 103 1.50 15.84 -10.95
N ASP A 104 1.58 15.58 -9.65
CA ASP A 104 2.18 16.45 -8.64
C ASP A 104 2.67 15.60 -7.47
N GLU A 105 3.77 16.02 -6.86
CA GLU A 105 4.35 15.36 -5.70
C GLU A 105 5.05 16.35 -4.78
N LYS A 106 4.90 16.17 -3.47
CA LYS A 106 5.62 16.96 -2.47
C LYS A 106 5.75 16.21 -1.15
N TYR A 107 6.85 16.47 -0.44
CA TYR A 107 6.98 16.06 0.95
C TYR A 107 6.11 16.95 1.85
N LEU A 108 5.61 16.39 2.94
CA LEU A 108 4.89 17.12 3.98
C LEU A 108 5.72 17.11 5.27
N ASP A 109 5.95 18.29 5.83
CA ASP A 109 6.82 18.44 7.01
C ASP A 109 6.10 18.08 8.32
N GLY A 110 6.15 16.79 8.65
CA GLY A 110 5.66 16.22 9.89
C GLY A 110 4.13 16.19 10.05
N ASP A 111 3.69 15.76 11.23
CA ASP A 111 2.28 15.53 11.57
C ASP A 111 1.37 16.73 11.28
N ARG A 112 1.85 17.95 11.52
CA ARG A 112 1.06 19.18 11.34
C ARG A 112 0.73 19.40 9.86
N ALA A 113 1.74 19.30 8.99
CA ALA A 113 1.53 19.47 7.55
C ALA A 113 0.64 18.35 7.00
N PHE A 114 0.85 17.10 7.45
CA PHE A 114 0.00 15.97 7.08
C PHE A 114 -1.47 16.18 7.49
N LEU A 115 -1.73 16.57 8.74
CA LEU A 115 -3.09 16.83 9.22
C LEU A 115 -3.75 18.02 8.51
N GLN A 116 -3.00 19.07 8.20
CA GLN A 116 -3.51 20.21 7.45
C GLN A 116 -3.92 19.80 6.02
N ALA A 117 -3.06 19.07 5.33
CA ALA A 117 -3.37 18.53 4.00
C ALA A 117 -4.60 17.62 4.02
N LEU A 118 -4.68 16.72 5.01
CA LEU A 118 -5.84 15.84 5.21
C LEU A 118 -7.13 16.62 5.44
N ASN A 119 -7.11 17.59 6.34
CA ASN A 119 -8.28 18.40 6.65
C ASN A 119 -8.71 19.26 5.45
N ALA A 120 -7.76 19.74 4.64
CA ALA A 120 -8.07 20.44 3.39
C ALA A 120 -8.79 19.51 2.40
N GLN A 121 -8.29 18.29 2.18
CA GLN A 121 -8.93 17.30 1.32
C GLN A 121 -10.32 16.87 1.83
N LEU A 122 -10.50 16.74 3.14
CA LEU A 122 -11.79 16.44 3.77
C LEU A 122 -12.79 17.58 3.59
N ALA A 123 -12.33 18.84 3.64
CA ALA A 123 -13.20 20.02 3.49
C ALA A 123 -13.80 20.16 2.08
N LEU A 124 -13.15 19.57 1.06
CA LEU A 124 -13.69 19.50 -0.31
C LEU A 124 -14.91 18.58 -0.43
N ARG A 125 -15.21 17.79 0.61
CA ARG A 125 -16.34 16.84 0.63
C ARG A 125 -17.49 17.39 1.48
N PRO A 126 -18.75 17.17 1.07
CA PRO A 126 -19.91 17.61 1.83
C PRO A 126 -19.96 16.92 3.21
N PRO A 127 -20.56 17.58 4.23
CA PRO A 127 -20.83 16.93 5.51
C PRO A 127 -21.56 15.58 5.33
N GLY A 128 -21.21 14.58 6.13
CA GLY A 128 -21.70 13.20 6.00
C GLY A 128 -20.89 12.33 5.03
N SER A 129 -19.99 12.92 4.23
CA SER A 129 -19.10 12.21 3.29
C SER A 129 -17.61 12.47 3.56
N ARG A 130 -17.26 13.04 4.72
CA ARG A 130 -15.88 13.41 5.06
C ARG A 130 -15.14 12.22 5.66
N ASN A 131 -14.97 11.18 4.86
CA ASN A 131 -14.35 9.94 5.29
C ASN A 131 -12.88 9.87 4.86
N VAL A 132 -12.12 8.99 5.51
CA VAL A 132 -10.79 8.56 5.10
C VAL A 132 -10.84 7.12 4.65
N PHE A 133 -10.12 6.82 3.57
CA PHE A 133 -9.84 5.47 3.12
C PHE A 133 -8.34 5.21 3.26
N LEU A 134 -7.96 4.48 4.31
CA LEU A 134 -6.58 4.10 4.58
C LEU A 134 -6.27 2.77 3.89
N PHE A 135 -5.28 2.75 3.00
CA PHE A 135 -4.74 1.53 2.42
C PHE A 135 -3.37 1.19 3.03
N VAL A 136 -3.18 -0.07 3.41
CA VAL A 136 -1.93 -0.63 3.95
C VAL A 136 -1.46 -1.77 3.04
N HIS A 137 -0.31 -1.58 2.37
CA HIS A 137 0.22 -2.58 1.43
C HIS A 137 0.82 -3.80 2.12
N GLY A 138 1.08 -4.83 1.32
CA GLY A 138 1.65 -6.11 1.75
C GLY A 138 3.14 -6.27 1.42
N PHE A 139 3.59 -7.53 1.47
CA PHE A 139 4.95 -7.96 1.16
C PHE A 139 5.37 -7.61 -0.28
N ASN A 140 6.69 -7.50 -0.52
CA ASN A 140 7.27 -7.40 -1.85
C ASN A 140 6.64 -6.25 -2.67
N THR A 141 6.57 -5.06 -2.09
CA THR A 141 5.95 -3.88 -2.71
C THR A 141 6.93 -2.71 -2.70
N MET A 142 7.25 -2.17 -3.88
CA MET A 142 8.01 -0.93 -4.03
C MET A 142 7.14 0.29 -3.71
N PHE A 143 7.75 1.43 -3.41
CA PHE A 143 7.00 2.64 -3.07
C PHE A 143 6.04 3.08 -4.18
N ALA A 144 6.52 3.17 -5.43
CA ALA A 144 5.69 3.55 -6.57
C ALA A 144 4.54 2.57 -6.82
N GLU A 145 4.77 1.27 -6.59
CA GLU A 145 3.69 0.29 -6.73
C GLU A 145 2.61 0.47 -5.67
N ALA A 146 2.99 0.80 -4.43
CA ALA A 146 2.02 1.12 -3.37
C ALA A 146 1.21 2.38 -3.71
N VAL A 147 1.86 3.42 -4.24
CA VAL A 147 1.20 4.66 -4.70
C VAL A 147 0.18 4.37 -5.80
N TYR A 148 0.60 3.71 -6.88
CA TYR A 148 -0.28 3.41 -8.01
C TYR A 148 -1.40 2.45 -7.64
N ARG A 149 -1.13 1.46 -6.77
CA ARG A 149 -2.17 0.59 -6.21
C ARG A 149 -3.16 1.33 -5.34
N GLY A 150 -2.69 2.26 -4.50
CA GLY A 150 -3.57 3.11 -3.69
C GLY A 150 -4.50 3.96 -4.56
N ALA A 151 -3.97 4.57 -5.63
CA ALA A 151 -4.74 5.37 -6.57
C ALA A 151 -5.76 4.52 -7.35
N GLN A 152 -5.34 3.34 -7.83
CA GLN A 152 -6.21 2.39 -8.51
C GLN A 152 -7.35 1.93 -7.61
N LEU A 153 -7.07 1.59 -6.35
CA LEU A 153 -8.11 1.22 -5.40
C LEU A 153 -9.08 2.37 -5.14
N ALA A 154 -8.59 3.61 -4.98
CA ALA A 154 -9.45 4.78 -4.80
C ALA A 154 -10.35 5.03 -6.02
N HIS A 155 -9.81 4.86 -7.22
CA HIS A 155 -10.55 4.99 -8.48
C HIS A 155 -11.60 3.89 -8.64
N ASP A 156 -11.19 2.62 -8.56
CA ASP A 156 -12.02 1.47 -8.90
C ASP A 156 -13.11 1.16 -7.89
N SER A 157 -12.81 1.34 -6.60
CA SER A 157 -13.78 1.06 -5.55
C SER A 157 -14.86 2.13 -5.44
N GLN A 158 -14.60 3.32 -6.03
CA GLN A 158 -15.35 4.54 -5.76
C GLN A 158 -15.54 4.77 -4.25
N ALA A 159 -14.59 4.28 -3.43
CA ALA A 159 -14.72 4.29 -1.99
C ALA A 159 -14.84 5.75 -1.52
N PRO A 160 -15.91 6.11 -0.81
CA PRO A 160 -16.11 7.47 -0.37
C PRO A 160 -15.05 7.83 0.67
N GLY A 161 -14.18 8.79 0.34
CA GLY A 161 -13.23 9.35 1.28
C GLY A 161 -11.98 9.96 0.65
N VAL A 162 -11.12 10.54 1.49
CA VAL A 162 -9.75 10.95 1.12
C VAL A 162 -8.87 9.70 1.17
N PRO A 163 -8.19 9.33 0.06
CA PRO A 163 -7.28 8.20 0.08
C PRO A 163 -6.01 8.56 0.85
N VAL A 164 -5.71 7.72 1.85
CA VAL A 164 -4.47 7.76 2.62
C VAL A 164 -3.76 6.44 2.41
N LEU A 165 -2.46 6.50 2.11
CA LEU A 165 -1.62 5.33 1.93
C LEU A 165 -0.62 5.25 3.09
N PHE A 166 -0.65 4.16 3.85
CA PHE A 166 0.44 3.83 4.74
C PHE A 166 1.41 2.88 4.05
N THR A 167 2.67 3.28 3.94
CA THR A 167 3.72 2.43 3.40
C THR A 167 4.79 2.11 4.44
N TRP A 168 5.31 0.90 4.38
CA TRP A 168 6.42 0.45 5.23
C TRP A 168 7.57 -0.05 4.36
N ALA A 169 8.78 -0.11 4.93
CA ALA A 169 10.03 -0.40 4.22
C ALA A 169 10.12 -1.83 3.67
N SER A 170 9.30 -2.13 2.66
CA SER A 170 9.43 -3.31 1.82
C SER A 170 10.46 -3.05 0.73
N ARG A 171 11.38 -3.99 0.53
CA ARG A 171 12.40 -3.91 -0.53
C ARG A 171 11.87 -4.20 -1.92
N GLY A 172 10.61 -4.60 -2.05
CA GLY A 172 10.07 -5.00 -3.35
C GLY A 172 10.86 -6.16 -3.94
N GLN A 173 11.28 -7.12 -3.12
CA GLN A 173 11.96 -8.34 -3.58
C GLN A 173 11.41 -9.57 -2.88
N ALA A 174 11.08 -10.62 -3.66
CA ALA A 174 10.57 -11.88 -3.12
C ALA A 174 11.58 -12.59 -2.18
N THR A 175 12.89 -12.41 -2.42
CA THR A 175 13.96 -12.96 -1.59
C THR A 175 14.18 -12.19 -0.29
N ALA A 176 13.60 -10.99 -0.15
CA ALA A 176 13.75 -10.14 1.03
C ALA A 176 12.67 -10.39 2.10
N TYR A 177 12.02 -11.56 2.11
CA TYR A 177 10.90 -11.86 3.01
C TYR A 177 11.19 -11.58 4.49
N VAL A 178 12.32 -12.03 5.01
CA VAL A 178 12.71 -11.79 6.42
C VAL A 178 12.93 -10.31 6.69
N TYR A 179 13.52 -9.59 5.74
CA TYR A 179 13.70 -8.14 5.87
C TYR A 179 12.35 -7.43 5.91
N ASP A 180 11.45 -7.75 4.99
CA ASP A 180 10.12 -7.17 4.89
C ASP A 180 9.28 -7.48 6.15
N LEU A 181 9.32 -8.71 6.67
CA LEU A 181 8.66 -9.09 7.92
C LEU A 181 9.13 -8.25 9.12
N ASN A 182 10.45 -8.06 9.24
CA ASN A 182 11.02 -7.23 10.29
C ASN A 182 10.69 -5.75 10.10
N SER A 183 10.66 -5.25 8.85
CA SER A 183 10.25 -3.88 8.52
C SER A 183 8.78 -3.63 8.85
N ALA A 184 7.88 -4.54 8.45
CA ALA A 184 6.46 -4.49 8.77
C ALA A 184 6.24 -4.49 10.29
N THR A 185 6.96 -5.34 11.02
CA THR A 185 6.91 -5.42 12.48
C THR A 185 7.41 -4.14 13.15
N ALA A 186 8.47 -3.50 12.62
CA ALA A 186 8.97 -2.22 13.10
C ALA A 186 7.99 -1.06 12.79
N ALA A 187 7.24 -1.15 11.70
CA ALA A 187 6.30 -0.11 11.28
C ALA A 187 4.98 -0.06 12.06
N ARG A 188 4.70 -1.04 12.95
CA ARG A 188 3.45 -1.11 13.73
C ARG A 188 3.18 0.18 14.54
N ASP A 189 4.21 0.72 15.19
CA ASP A 189 4.09 1.92 16.04
C ASP A 189 3.80 3.16 15.17
N ALA A 190 4.39 3.22 13.96
CA ALA A 190 4.14 4.29 13.00
C ALA A 190 2.72 4.20 12.40
N LEU A 191 2.19 3.00 12.18
CA LEU A 191 0.79 2.82 11.77
C LEU A 191 -0.16 3.18 12.90
N GLU A 192 0.15 2.82 14.14
CA GLU A 192 -0.60 3.25 15.33
C GLU A 192 -0.71 4.78 15.39
N HIS A 193 0.44 5.46 15.27
CA HIS A 193 0.53 6.92 15.24
C HIS A 193 -0.28 7.51 14.09
N THR A 194 -0.15 6.95 12.89
CA THR A 194 -0.92 7.38 11.71
C THR A 194 -2.43 7.25 11.96
N LEU A 195 -2.90 6.11 12.47
CA LEU A 195 -4.31 5.90 12.80
C LEU A 195 -4.81 6.94 13.82
N ARG A 196 -4.01 7.27 14.84
CA ARG A 196 -4.36 8.32 15.80
C ARG A 196 -4.47 9.68 15.14
N LEU A 197 -3.55 10.05 14.24
CA LEU A 197 -3.64 11.30 13.47
C LEU A 197 -4.93 11.34 12.64
N LEU A 198 -5.23 10.27 11.89
CA LEU A 198 -6.46 10.18 11.09
C LEU A 198 -7.71 10.33 11.95
N LEU A 199 -7.76 9.72 13.14
CA LEU A 199 -8.90 9.78 14.04
C LEU A 199 -9.04 11.15 14.73
N ARG A 200 -7.94 11.90 14.91
CA ARG A 200 -7.94 13.29 15.41
C ARG A 200 -8.26 14.33 14.34
N SER A 201 -8.20 13.98 13.06
CA SER A 201 -8.57 14.87 11.95
C SER A 201 -10.06 15.22 11.94
N ASN A 202 -10.49 16.02 10.95
CA ASN A 202 -11.91 16.32 10.70
C ASN A 202 -12.66 15.16 10.04
N ALA A 203 -12.06 13.97 9.93
CA ALA A 203 -12.71 12.80 9.36
C ALA A 203 -13.88 12.35 10.23
N GLU A 204 -15.00 12.03 9.58
CA GLU A 204 -16.20 11.45 10.19
C GLU A 204 -16.05 9.94 10.38
N LYS A 205 -15.43 9.26 9.40
CA LYS A 205 -15.03 7.85 9.48
C LYS A 205 -13.62 7.64 8.94
N VAL A 206 -12.90 6.69 9.52
CA VAL A 206 -11.65 6.13 8.99
C VAL A 206 -11.90 4.67 8.64
N ASN A 207 -11.97 4.37 7.35
CA ASN A 207 -12.04 3.00 6.82
C ASN A 207 -10.64 2.51 6.52
N VAL A 208 -10.36 1.23 6.77
CA VAL A 208 -9.04 0.63 6.59
C VAL A 208 -9.16 -0.58 5.67
N LEU A 209 -8.33 -0.62 4.63
CA LEU A 209 -8.06 -1.80 3.82
C LEU A 209 -6.59 -2.19 4.00
N ALA A 210 -6.35 -3.40 4.49
CA ALA A 210 -5.02 -3.96 4.62
C ALA A 210 -4.88 -5.20 3.74
N HIS A 211 -3.72 -5.38 3.11
CA HIS A 211 -3.45 -6.51 2.22
C HIS A 211 -2.25 -7.35 2.66
N SER A 212 -2.36 -8.68 2.61
CA SER A 212 -1.27 -9.61 2.90
C SER A 212 -0.58 -9.31 4.23
N MET A 213 0.74 -9.10 4.25
CA MET A 213 1.52 -8.77 5.45
C MET A 213 1.11 -7.44 6.10
N GLY A 214 0.44 -6.54 5.38
CA GLY A 214 -0.14 -5.31 5.95
C GLY A 214 -1.22 -5.59 7.01
N ASN A 215 -1.86 -6.76 6.95
CA ASN A 215 -2.83 -7.20 7.96
C ASN A 215 -2.19 -7.37 9.33
N TRP A 216 -1.00 -7.96 9.40
CA TRP A 216 -0.22 -8.08 10.64
C TRP A 216 0.03 -6.71 11.28
N VAL A 217 0.53 -5.75 10.49
CA VAL A 217 0.81 -4.39 10.96
C VAL A 217 -0.45 -3.72 11.47
N THR A 218 -1.56 -3.88 10.75
CA THR A 218 -2.86 -3.26 11.05
C THR A 218 -3.45 -3.79 12.34
N VAL A 219 -3.48 -5.12 12.51
CA VAL A 219 -4.00 -5.75 13.72
C VAL A 219 -3.15 -5.41 14.94
N GLU A 220 -1.82 -5.36 14.79
CA GLU A 220 -0.94 -4.97 15.89
C GLU A 220 -1.13 -3.50 16.27
N ALA A 221 -1.26 -2.59 15.31
CA ALA A 221 -1.55 -1.19 15.59
C ALA A 221 -2.86 -1.02 16.37
N PHE A 222 -3.94 -1.71 15.97
CA PHE A 222 -5.20 -1.69 16.73
C PHE A 222 -5.05 -2.31 18.13
N ARG A 223 -4.26 -3.39 18.26
CA ARG A 223 -3.94 -4.00 19.55
C ARG A 223 -3.19 -3.02 20.45
N GLN A 224 -2.21 -2.28 19.94
CA GLN A 224 -1.48 -1.27 20.70
C GLN A 224 -2.38 -0.11 21.14
N ILE A 225 -3.22 0.42 20.25
CA ILE A 225 -4.24 1.42 20.60
C ILE A 225 -5.10 0.91 21.77
N ARG A 226 -5.56 -0.34 21.68
CA ARG A 226 -6.39 -0.95 22.72
C ARG A 226 -5.66 -1.09 24.05
N LEU A 227 -4.39 -1.48 24.04
CA LEU A 227 -3.57 -1.68 25.24
C LEU A 227 -3.13 -0.36 25.88
N SER A 228 -3.00 0.71 25.11
CA SER A 228 -2.62 2.04 25.62
C SER A 228 -3.67 2.66 26.55
N GLY A 229 -4.93 2.21 26.47
CA GLY A 229 -6.06 2.80 27.21
C GLY A 229 -6.59 4.11 26.62
N ASP A 230 -5.79 4.83 25.82
CA ASP A 230 -6.19 6.03 25.06
C ASP A 230 -6.96 5.62 23.80
N LEU A 231 -8.21 5.23 23.99
CA LEU A 231 -9.06 4.80 22.88
C LEU A 231 -9.63 6.00 22.13
N PRO A 232 -9.40 6.09 20.80
CA PRO A 232 -10.04 7.10 19.98
C PRO A 232 -11.57 6.90 19.95
N PRO A 233 -12.37 7.93 19.61
CA PRO A 233 -13.81 7.80 19.53
C PRO A 233 -14.20 6.65 18.59
N ALA A 234 -14.78 5.58 19.15
CA ALA A 234 -15.10 4.39 18.37
C ALA A 234 -16.13 4.68 17.25
N SER A 235 -16.90 5.76 17.39
CA SER A 235 -17.79 6.28 16.35
C SER A 235 -17.04 6.69 15.08
N LYS A 236 -15.76 7.09 15.15
CA LYS A 236 -14.95 7.42 13.97
C LYS A 236 -14.33 6.20 13.29
N ILE A 237 -14.28 5.04 13.95
CA ILE A 237 -13.76 3.83 13.31
C ILE A 237 -14.81 3.34 12.30
N GLY A 238 -14.41 3.27 11.04
CA GLY A 238 -15.22 2.82 9.92
C GLY A 238 -15.19 1.30 9.75
N THR A 239 -15.19 0.85 8.51
CA THR A 239 -14.98 -0.55 8.14
C THR A 239 -13.49 -0.88 8.16
N ILE A 240 -13.13 -2.03 8.73
CA ILE A 240 -11.78 -2.59 8.66
C ILE A 240 -11.86 -3.87 7.83
N LEU A 241 -11.22 -3.85 6.66
CA LEU A 241 -11.19 -4.92 5.69
C LEU A 241 -9.76 -5.48 5.59
N LEU A 242 -9.62 -6.76 5.90
CA LEU A 242 -8.38 -7.52 5.88
C LEU A 242 -8.40 -8.46 4.66
N ALA A 243 -7.69 -8.11 3.60
CA ALA A 243 -7.69 -8.83 2.32
C ALA A 243 -6.46 -9.74 2.21
N ALA A 244 -6.68 -10.97 1.74
CA ALA A 244 -5.66 -11.99 1.53
C ALA A 244 -4.63 -12.06 2.68
N PRO A 245 -5.05 -12.18 3.95
CA PRO A 245 -4.17 -12.15 5.12
C PRO A 245 -3.02 -13.15 5.02
N ASP A 246 -1.78 -12.64 4.97
CA ASP A 246 -0.55 -13.40 5.19
C ASP A 246 -0.14 -13.27 6.66
N ILE A 247 -1.07 -13.67 7.54
CA ILE A 247 -0.85 -13.79 8.97
C ILE A 247 -1.24 -15.21 9.36
N ASP A 248 -0.38 -15.87 10.11
CA ASP A 248 -0.70 -17.16 10.69
C ASP A 248 -2.03 -17.08 11.48
N ILE A 249 -2.91 -18.06 11.29
CA ILE A 249 -4.26 -18.01 11.83
C ILE A 249 -4.27 -18.02 13.37
N ASP A 250 -3.28 -18.66 14.00
CA ASP A 250 -3.18 -18.71 15.46
C ASP A 250 -2.56 -17.44 16.02
N VAL A 251 -1.63 -16.81 15.30
CA VAL A 251 -1.16 -15.46 15.59
C VAL A 251 -2.31 -14.46 15.50
N PHE A 252 -3.10 -14.48 14.42
CA PHE A 252 -4.26 -13.61 14.25
C PHE A 252 -5.28 -13.80 15.39
N LYS A 253 -5.65 -15.05 15.71
CA LYS A 253 -6.54 -15.36 16.83
C LYS A 253 -5.96 -14.89 18.16
N SER A 254 -4.65 -15.04 18.39
CA SER A 254 -3.96 -14.58 19.60
C SER A 254 -4.08 -13.07 19.77
N GLN A 255 -3.82 -12.31 18.71
CA GLN A 255 -3.96 -10.86 18.71
C GLN A 255 -5.41 -10.44 18.96
N LEU A 256 -6.38 -11.07 18.29
CA LEU A 256 -7.80 -10.78 18.49
C LEU A 256 -8.27 -11.08 19.92
N ARG A 257 -7.83 -12.20 20.51
CA ARG A 257 -8.13 -12.51 21.92
C ARG A 257 -7.64 -11.41 22.86
N ARG A 258 -6.45 -10.85 22.60
CA ARG A 258 -5.90 -9.76 23.40
C ARG A 258 -6.59 -8.42 23.14
N PHE A 259 -7.01 -8.17 21.90
CA PHE A 259 -7.78 -6.99 21.52
C PHE A 259 -9.19 -6.99 22.18
N GLY A 260 -9.81 -8.16 22.31
CA GLY A 260 -11.16 -8.34 22.82
C GLY A 260 -12.22 -8.24 21.72
N LYS A 261 -13.51 -8.13 22.08
CA LYS A 261 -14.59 -7.97 21.10
C LYS A 261 -14.60 -6.53 20.56
N PRO A 262 -14.31 -6.28 19.26
CA PRO A 262 -14.41 -4.94 18.70
C PRO A 262 -15.87 -4.49 18.66
N GLN A 263 -16.11 -3.18 18.72
CA GLN A 263 -17.46 -2.63 18.55
C GLN A 263 -18.01 -2.89 17.13
N LYS A 264 -17.13 -2.96 16.13
CA LYS A 264 -17.45 -3.34 14.75
C LYS A 264 -16.59 -4.53 14.33
N PRO A 265 -17.15 -5.51 13.61
CA PRO A 265 -16.35 -6.65 13.16
C PRO A 265 -15.25 -6.22 12.19
N PHE A 266 -14.15 -6.96 12.19
CA PHE A 266 -13.20 -6.92 11.07
C PHE A 266 -13.75 -7.83 9.98
N TYR A 267 -13.77 -7.36 8.73
CA TYR A 267 -14.13 -8.16 7.58
C TYR A 267 -12.85 -8.81 7.05
N VAL A 268 -12.82 -10.14 6.96
CA VAL A 268 -11.67 -10.88 6.43
C VAL A 268 -12.08 -11.50 5.11
N VAL A 269 -11.36 -11.18 4.04
CA VAL A 269 -11.59 -11.74 2.70
C VAL A 269 -10.40 -12.60 2.32
N LEU A 270 -10.67 -13.86 2.02
CA LEU A 270 -9.71 -14.87 1.58
C LEU A 270 -10.02 -15.20 0.11
N SER A 271 -9.01 -15.25 -0.76
CA SER A 271 -9.19 -15.88 -2.07
C SER A 271 -8.85 -17.36 -1.96
N GLN A 272 -9.73 -18.23 -2.48
CA GLN A 272 -9.52 -19.69 -2.45
C GLN A 272 -8.28 -20.11 -3.27
N ASP A 273 -7.81 -19.26 -4.18
CA ASP A 273 -6.67 -19.50 -5.07
C ASP A 273 -5.36 -18.82 -4.62
N ASP A 274 -5.30 -18.27 -3.40
CA ASP A 274 -4.16 -17.49 -2.92
C ASP A 274 -2.89 -18.37 -2.76
N ARG A 275 -2.06 -18.37 -3.81
CA ARG A 275 -0.67 -18.83 -3.81
C ARG A 275 0.21 -18.13 -2.76
N ALA A 276 -0.31 -17.12 -2.05
CA ALA A 276 0.31 -16.47 -0.89
C ALA A 276 0.41 -17.40 0.34
N LEU A 277 -0.53 -18.34 0.52
CA LEU A 277 -0.39 -19.41 1.52
C LEU A 277 0.76 -20.37 1.19
N PHE A 278 1.24 -20.40 -0.05
CA PHE A 278 2.33 -21.28 -0.47
C PHE A 278 3.72 -20.73 -0.10
N LEU A 279 3.92 -19.40 -0.13
CA LEU A 279 5.19 -18.78 0.21
C LEU A 279 5.47 -18.79 1.73
N SER A 280 4.44 -18.55 2.55
CA SER A 280 4.54 -18.73 4.01
C SER A 280 4.83 -20.20 4.36
N ARG A 281 4.14 -21.17 3.73
CA ARG A 281 4.38 -22.60 3.97
C ARG A 281 5.77 -23.08 3.57
N THR A 282 6.37 -22.50 2.52
CA THR A 282 7.67 -22.95 2.01
C THR A 282 8.85 -22.28 2.73
N ILE A 283 8.69 -21.05 3.24
CA ILE A 283 9.76 -20.30 3.92
C ILE A 283 9.66 -20.41 5.45
N ALA A 284 8.45 -20.47 6.03
CA ALA A 284 8.26 -20.65 7.47
C ALA A 284 8.39 -22.11 7.94
N GLY A 285 8.90 -23.00 7.09
CA GLY A 285 9.25 -24.37 7.46
C GLY A 285 8.06 -25.30 7.69
N GLY A 286 6.90 -25.02 7.08
CA GLY A 286 5.74 -25.92 7.12
C GLY A 286 5.31 -26.30 8.53
N VAL A 287 4.65 -25.39 9.25
CA VAL A 287 3.98 -25.73 10.51
C VAL A 287 2.53 -25.34 10.40
N THR A 288 1.68 -26.34 10.64
CA THR A 288 0.20 -26.31 10.62
C THR A 288 -0.40 -25.62 11.82
#